data_AF-A0A7C1A297-F1
#
_entry.id   AF-A0A7C1A297-F1
#
_cell.length_a   1.000
_cell.length_b   1.000
_cell.length_c   1.000
_cell.angle_alpha   90.00
_cell.angle_beta   90.00
_cell.angle_gamma   90.00
#
_symmetry.space_group_name_H-M   'P 1'
#
loop_
_entity.id
_entity.type
_entity.pdbx_description
1 polymer ?
#
loop_
_entity_poly.entity_id
_entity_poly.type
_entity_poly.pdbx_seq_one_letter_code
_entity_poly.pdbx_strand_id
1 'polypeptide(L)'
;MEPELKKRILELFVKAREELLAPPIFLRKVVIGEELRVRIANRGLTLYIPEELIEEKERDEIILWYFRHALAHVHYCPYDVATMYQLVKAAHRELNDWTLAYFSFYIFAETQVDYHFLRNTYLQTPKHIYYRFKRRPSGPDRILYALYKQLFKKIKHHSTDVLIEDLGKELATVVKAPISWMRKVKIIANILRKTAEKKLKETSDKSLDRYISSRFIPLREDFSRRGMTDVLTYLGQIRDEKEAKSFYKYIVKQRTEPRDTIEKISRHIKKSGKELEKEIKKLAPSPALQSPGQGLEEPKLPSSLSKPYKKPPKDAIADAVWRRYWYKARAEKAIVEFIQ
;
A
#
# COMPACT_ATOMS: atom_id res chain seq x y z
N MET A 1 0.87 4.21 -26.14
CA MET A 1 2.29 4.25 -25.76
C MET A 1 3.09 3.58 -26.87
N GLU A 2 4.00 4.34 -27.46
CA GLU A 2 4.81 3.91 -28.60
C GLU A 2 5.61 2.62 -28.29
N PRO A 3 5.73 1.69 -29.24
CA PRO A 3 6.50 0.45 -29.07
C PRO A 3 7.96 0.70 -28.64
N GLU A 4 8.57 1.77 -29.13
CA GLU A 4 9.97 2.11 -28.85
C GLU A 4 10.19 2.50 -27.39
N LEU A 5 9.30 3.32 -26.81
CA LEU A 5 9.37 3.69 -25.40
C LEU A 5 9.24 2.47 -24.48
N LYS A 6 8.37 1.51 -24.83
CA LYS A 6 8.23 0.26 -24.07
C LYS A 6 9.52 -0.55 -24.08
N LYS A 7 10.13 -0.70 -25.25
CA LYS A 7 11.40 -1.41 -25.42
C LYS A 7 12.49 -0.74 -24.60
N ARG A 8 12.58 0.59 -24.67
CA ARG A 8 13.56 1.36 -23.90
C ARG A 8 13.41 1.19 -22.40
N ILE A 9 12.19 1.25 -21.87
CA ILE A 9 11.92 1.03 -20.44
C ILE A 9 12.29 -0.40 -20.02
N LEU A 10 12.05 -1.39 -20.89
CA LEU A 10 12.45 -2.77 -20.64
C LEU A 10 13.98 -2.90 -20.54
N GLU A 11 14.74 -2.25 -21.43
CA GLU A 11 16.20 -2.22 -21.36
C GLU A 11 16.70 -1.61 -20.04
N LEU A 12 16.11 -0.49 -19.60
CA LEU A 12 16.45 0.15 -18.32
C LEU A 12 16.14 -0.77 -17.13
N PHE A 13 15.02 -1.49 -17.17
CA PHE A 13 14.65 -2.47 -16.15
C PHE A 13 15.64 -3.64 -16.10
N VAL A 14 15.99 -4.21 -17.25
CA VAL A 14 16.96 -5.31 -17.35
C VAL A 14 18.31 -4.86 -16.82
N LYS A 15 18.77 -3.67 -17.22
CA LYS A 15 20.01 -3.06 -16.71
C LYS A 15 19.99 -2.93 -15.17
N ALA A 16 18.95 -2.33 -14.60
CA ALA A 16 18.83 -2.21 -13.14
C ALA A 16 18.83 -3.56 -12.43
N ARG A 17 18.19 -4.57 -13.03
CA ARG A 17 18.12 -5.93 -12.49
C ARG A 17 19.49 -6.61 -12.50
N GLU A 18 20.25 -6.47 -13.59
CA GLU A 18 21.60 -7.01 -13.73
C GLU A 18 22.59 -6.34 -12.77
N GLU A 19 22.58 -5.01 -12.70
CA GLU A 19 23.44 -4.23 -11.80
C GLU A 19 23.23 -4.60 -10.33
N LEU A 20 21.99 -4.94 -9.94
CA LEU A 20 21.64 -5.29 -8.57
C LEU A 20 21.59 -6.81 -8.32
N LEU A 21 21.88 -7.64 -9.32
CA LEU A 21 21.71 -9.09 -9.24
C LEU A 21 20.32 -9.49 -8.69
N ALA A 22 19.26 -8.77 -9.11
CA ALA A 22 17.92 -8.91 -8.54
C ALA A 22 17.36 -10.33 -8.74
N PRO A 23 16.60 -10.87 -7.77
CA PRO A 23 15.91 -12.14 -7.95
C PRO A 23 14.95 -12.06 -9.15
N PRO A 24 14.57 -13.20 -9.73
CA PRO A 24 13.99 -13.22 -11.07
C PRO A 24 12.58 -12.61 -11.09
N ILE A 25 12.55 -11.30 -11.35
CA ILE A 25 11.37 -10.44 -11.54
C ILE A 25 11.30 -9.96 -12.99
N PHE A 26 10.09 -9.78 -13.48
CA PHE A 26 9.82 -9.39 -14.86
C PHE A 26 8.98 -8.11 -14.90
N LEU A 27 9.30 -7.22 -15.84
CA LEU A 27 8.46 -6.08 -16.14
C LEU A 27 7.19 -6.57 -16.84
N ARG A 28 6.07 -6.62 -16.12
CA ARG A 28 4.78 -7.12 -16.63
C ARG A 28 4.08 -6.08 -17.49
N LYS A 29 4.02 -4.84 -17.02
CA LYS A 29 3.27 -3.77 -17.70
C LYS A 29 3.86 -2.41 -17.37
N VAL A 30 3.80 -1.53 -18.36
CA VAL A 30 4.02 -0.09 -18.18
C VAL A 30 2.69 0.61 -18.45
N VAL A 31 2.26 1.45 -17.51
CA VAL A 31 0.97 2.13 -17.51
C VAL A 31 1.23 3.64 -17.41
N ILE A 32 0.55 4.42 -18.23
CA ILE A 32 0.54 5.87 -18.05
C ILE A 32 -0.37 6.20 -16.87
N GLY A 33 0.14 6.93 -15.89
CA GLY A 33 -0.57 7.24 -14.63
C GLY A 33 -0.33 8.67 -14.17
N GLU A 34 -0.80 9.01 -12.97
CA GLU A 34 -0.64 10.38 -12.43
C GLU A 34 0.73 10.59 -11.75
N GLU A 35 1.33 9.51 -11.24
CA GLU A 35 2.57 9.56 -10.46
C GLU A 35 3.50 8.40 -10.85
N LEU A 36 4.80 8.64 -10.70
CA LEU A 36 5.81 7.60 -10.83
C LEU A 36 5.71 6.64 -9.65
N ARG A 37 5.27 5.41 -9.91
CA ARG A 37 5.17 4.36 -8.88
C ARG A 37 5.37 2.96 -9.45
N VAL A 38 5.89 2.07 -8.61
CA VAL A 38 5.90 0.62 -8.90
C VAL A 38 4.84 -0.12 -8.10
N ARG A 39 4.37 -1.23 -8.66
CA ARG A 39 3.68 -2.28 -7.93
C ARG A 39 4.28 -3.61 -8.30
N ILE A 40 4.45 -4.49 -7.31
CA ILE A 40 5.02 -5.82 -7.52
C ILE A 40 4.01 -6.83 -7.00
N ALA A 41 3.64 -7.78 -7.86
CA ALA A 41 2.76 -8.89 -7.51
C ALA A 41 3.14 -10.11 -8.34
N ASN A 42 3.28 -11.28 -7.69
CA ASN A 42 3.58 -12.55 -8.33
C ASN A 42 4.78 -12.47 -9.29
N ARG A 43 5.90 -11.84 -8.86
CA ARG A 43 7.10 -11.62 -9.67
C ARG A 43 6.91 -10.75 -10.92
N GLY A 44 5.76 -10.08 -11.05
CA GLY A 44 5.47 -9.10 -12.08
C GLY A 44 5.55 -7.69 -11.53
N LEU A 45 6.46 -6.88 -12.07
CA LEU A 45 6.54 -5.44 -11.79
C LEU A 45 5.64 -4.69 -12.78
N THR A 46 4.74 -3.86 -12.25
CA THR A 46 3.98 -2.87 -13.02
C THR A 46 4.53 -1.49 -12.70
N LEU A 47 5.02 -0.80 -13.73
CA LEU A 47 5.48 0.58 -13.61
C LEU A 47 4.36 1.52 -14.06
N TYR A 48 4.08 2.52 -13.24
CA TYR A 48 3.22 3.65 -13.60
C TYR A 48 4.11 4.86 -13.85
N ILE A 49 3.97 5.49 -15.02
CA ILE A 49 4.78 6.64 -15.45
C ILE A 49 3.85 7.81 -15.74
N PRO A 50 4.10 9.01 -15.20
CA PRO A 50 3.35 10.20 -15.57
C PRO A 50 3.77 10.72 -16.95
N GLU A 51 2.81 11.29 -17.68
CA GLU A 51 3.05 11.82 -19.03
C GLU A 51 4.17 12.86 -19.06
N GLU A 52 4.25 13.74 -18.05
CA GLU A 52 5.35 14.70 -17.88
C GLU A 52 6.72 14.03 -17.95
N LEU A 53 6.90 12.86 -17.30
CA LEU A 53 8.19 12.18 -17.24
C LEU A 53 8.58 11.57 -18.60
N ILE A 54 7.61 11.31 -19.48
CA ILE A 54 7.90 10.75 -20.81
C ILE A 54 8.66 11.77 -21.68
N GLU A 55 8.35 13.06 -21.49
CA GLU A 55 8.92 14.20 -22.22
C GLU A 55 10.20 14.76 -21.58
N GLU A 56 10.59 14.31 -20.38
CA GLU A 56 11.80 14.80 -19.71
C GLU A 56 13.08 14.35 -20.42
N LYS A 57 14.02 15.28 -20.60
CA LYS A 57 15.33 14.99 -21.19
C LYS A 57 16.12 13.93 -20.41
N GLU A 58 16.01 13.93 -19.08
CA GLU A 58 16.69 12.98 -18.19
C GLU A 58 15.83 11.73 -17.85
N ARG A 59 14.72 11.50 -18.57
CA ARG A 59 13.76 10.42 -18.31
C ARG A 59 14.42 9.08 -18.05
N ASP A 60 15.28 8.65 -18.95
CA ASP A 60 15.87 7.31 -18.90
C ASP A 60 16.67 7.10 -17.62
N GLU A 61 17.40 8.13 -17.19
CA GLU A 61 18.20 8.07 -15.98
C GLU A 61 17.31 8.10 -14.73
N ILE A 62 16.26 8.93 -14.72
CA ILE A 62 15.28 8.97 -13.64
C ILE A 62 14.60 7.60 -13.47
N ILE A 63 14.14 6.99 -14.57
CA ILE A 63 13.50 5.68 -14.56
C ILE A 63 14.48 4.60 -14.10
N LEU A 64 15.72 4.63 -14.57
CA LEU A 64 16.76 3.68 -14.15
C LEU A 64 17.00 3.74 -12.64
N TRP A 65 17.20 4.94 -12.08
CA TRP A 65 17.36 5.12 -10.63
C TRP A 65 16.12 4.70 -9.85
N TYR A 66 14.93 4.92 -10.41
CA TYR A 66 13.69 4.47 -9.79
C TYR A 66 13.58 2.95 -9.75
N PHE A 67 14.00 2.25 -10.82
CA PHE A 67 14.10 0.78 -10.79
C PHE A 67 15.15 0.30 -9.80
N ARG A 68 16.33 0.93 -9.75
CA ARG A 68 17.36 0.61 -8.76
C ARG A 68 16.81 0.72 -7.33
N HIS A 69 16.08 1.79 -7.04
CA HIS A 69 15.40 1.95 -5.75
C HIS A 69 14.41 0.83 -5.48
N ALA A 70 13.47 0.58 -6.40
CA ALA A 70 12.44 -0.44 -6.22
C ALA A 70 13.01 -1.85 -6.00
N LEU A 71 14.07 -2.21 -6.74
CA LEU A 71 14.70 -3.53 -6.67
C LEU A 71 15.65 -3.67 -5.47
N ALA A 72 16.27 -2.57 -5.03
CA ALA A 72 17.16 -2.55 -3.87
C ALA A 72 16.47 -2.93 -2.55
N HIS A 73 15.16 -2.69 -2.44
CA HIS A 73 14.38 -3.10 -1.27
C HIS A 73 14.45 -4.61 -1.00
N VAL A 74 14.76 -5.45 -1.98
CA VAL A 74 14.87 -6.91 -1.77
C VAL A 74 16.20 -7.32 -1.19
N HIS A 75 17.26 -6.65 -1.65
CA HIS A 75 18.63 -7.07 -1.40
C HIS A 75 19.24 -6.36 -0.21
N TYR A 76 18.96 -5.07 -0.07
CA TYR A 76 19.67 -4.22 0.89
C TYR A 76 18.83 -3.74 2.06
N CYS A 77 17.51 -3.65 1.87
CA CYS A 77 16.57 -3.58 2.98
C CYS A 77 15.81 -4.91 3.10
N PRO A 78 16.50 -6.04 3.36
CA PRO A 78 15.89 -7.37 3.40
C PRO A 78 15.01 -7.56 4.63
N TYR A 79 14.16 -6.59 4.96
CA TYR A 79 13.03 -6.91 5.78
C TYR A 79 12.10 -7.79 4.94
N ASP A 80 12.13 -9.08 5.26
CA ASP A 80 10.97 -9.92 5.07
C ASP A 80 9.78 -9.32 5.82
N VAL A 81 8.59 -9.86 5.54
CA VAL A 81 7.36 -9.40 6.19
C VAL A 81 7.47 -9.48 7.73
N ALA A 82 8.25 -10.42 8.25
CA ALA A 82 8.52 -10.62 9.67
C ALA A 82 9.26 -9.42 10.27
N THR A 83 10.39 -9.06 9.67
CA THR A 83 11.27 -7.98 10.12
C THR A 83 10.55 -6.65 9.98
N MET A 84 9.85 -6.43 8.86
CA MET A 84 9.02 -5.23 8.68
C MET A 84 8.00 -5.11 9.79
N TYR A 85 7.28 -6.20 10.09
CA TYR A 85 6.29 -6.22 11.16
C TYR A 85 6.93 -5.91 12.53
N GLN A 86 8.09 -6.47 12.84
CA GLN A 86 8.79 -6.17 14.10
C GLN A 86 9.21 -4.70 14.20
N LEU A 87 9.70 -4.09 13.10
CA LEU A 87 10.08 -2.68 13.06
C LEU A 87 8.85 -1.77 13.23
N VAL A 88 7.75 -2.06 12.54
CA VAL A 88 6.49 -1.32 12.68
C VAL A 88 5.94 -1.46 14.11
N LYS A 89 5.96 -2.67 14.69
CA LYS A 89 5.50 -2.91 16.06
C LYS A 89 6.36 -2.16 17.07
N ALA A 90 7.66 -2.06 16.84
CA ALA A 90 8.54 -1.26 17.67
C ALA A 90 8.23 0.25 17.57
N ALA A 91 7.95 0.79 16.38
CA ALA A 91 7.47 2.16 16.23
C ALA A 91 6.13 2.37 16.94
N HIS A 92 5.20 1.43 16.80
CA HIS A 92 3.88 1.49 17.45
C HIS A 92 4.00 1.52 18.97
N ARG A 93 4.93 0.76 19.58
CA ARG A 93 5.16 0.81 21.03
C ARG A 93 5.56 2.20 21.53
N GLU A 94 6.24 2.99 20.70
CA GLU A 94 6.62 4.37 21.06
C GLU A 94 5.49 5.38 20.80
N LEU A 95 4.64 5.12 19.80
CA LEU A 95 3.64 6.06 19.30
C LEU A 95 2.21 5.82 19.79
N ASN A 96 1.86 4.56 20.07
CA ASN A 96 0.50 4.08 20.26
C ASN A 96 -0.47 4.45 19.11
N ASP A 97 0.06 4.62 17.90
CA ASP A 97 -0.69 4.88 16.67
C ASP A 97 -0.08 4.09 15.50
N TRP A 98 -0.89 3.24 14.88
CA TRP A 98 -0.49 2.43 13.73
C TRP A 98 -0.16 3.29 12.52
N THR A 99 -0.88 4.38 12.27
CA THR A 99 -0.68 5.23 11.09
C THR A 99 0.70 5.90 11.14
N LEU A 100 1.03 6.55 12.26
CA LEU A 100 2.37 7.09 12.48
C LEU A 100 3.46 6.00 12.53
N ALA A 101 3.17 4.81 13.05
CA ALA A 101 4.13 3.70 13.07
C ALA A 101 4.51 3.25 11.66
N TYR A 102 3.53 3.06 10.77
CA TYR A 102 3.78 2.75 9.36
C TYR A 102 4.47 3.90 8.64
N PHE A 103 4.16 5.16 8.97
CA PHE A 103 4.89 6.31 8.42
C PHE A 103 6.36 6.33 8.86
N SER A 104 6.63 6.06 10.13
CA SER A 104 7.99 5.96 10.68
C SER A 104 8.80 4.89 9.96
N PHE A 105 8.18 3.73 9.76
CA PHE A 105 8.76 2.64 8.99
C PHE A 105 8.99 3.02 7.52
N TYR A 106 8.05 3.72 6.88
CA TYR A 106 8.20 4.20 5.51
C TYR A 106 9.41 5.14 5.35
N ILE A 107 9.57 6.12 6.25
CA ILE A 107 10.75 7.02 6.24
C ILE A 107 12.04 6.20 6.38
N PHE A 108 12.06 5.25 7.31
CA PHE A 108 13.21 4.37 7.51
C PHE A 108 13.54 3.56 6.25
N ALA A 109 12.55 2.88 5.67
CA ALA A 109 12.66 2.05 4.47
C ALA A 109 13.24 2.82 3.28
N GLU A 110 12.63 3.97 2.95
CA GLU A 110 13.06 4.79 1.82
C GLU A 110 14.51 5.27 1.98
N THR A 111 14.86 5.73 3.19
CA THR A 111 16.19 6.29 3.45
C THR A 111 17.29 5.24 3.59
N GLN A 112 16.97 4.02 4.03
CA GLN A 112 17.96 2.92 3.98
C GLN A 112 18.35 2.61 2.52
N VAL A 113 17.39 2.62 1.61
CA VAL A 113 17.69 2.39 0.19
C VAL A 113 18.39 3.60 -0.42
N ASP A 114 17.81 4.79 -0.31
CA ASP A 114 18.33 5.95 -1.04
C ASP A 114 19.67 6.46 -0.49
N TYR A 115 19.80 6.56 0.83
CA TYR A 115 20.97 7.17 1.46
C TYR A 115 22.06 6.16 1.82
N HIS A 116 21.71 4.96 2.29
CA HIS A 116 22.71 3.97 2.69
C HIS A 116 23.10 3.02 1.56
N PHE A 117 22.16 2.57 0.74
CA PHE A 117 22.51 1.67 -0.36
C PHE A 117 22.95 2.43 -1.59
N LEU A 118 22.01 3.06 -2.27
CA LEU A 118 22.18 3.55 -3.63
C LEU A 118 23.27 4.62 -3.69
N ARG A 119 23.25 5.56 -2.74
CA ARG A 119 24.31 6.56 -2.64
C ARG A 119 25.69 5.95 -2.45
N ASN A 120 25.84 4.92 -1.62
CA ASN A 120 27.16 4.34 -1.32
C ASN A 120 27.64 3.40 -2.44
N THR A 121 26.72 2.68 -3.09
CA THR A 121 27.03 1.79 -4.22
C THR A 121 27.45 2.57 -5.46
N TYR A 122 26.76 3.68 -5.77
CA TYR A 122 26.98 4.44 -7.00
C TYR A 122 27.71 5.76 -6.80
N LEU A 123 28.01 6.14 -5.55
CA LEU A 123 28.68 7.39 -5.15
C LEU A 123 28.02 8.66 -5.70
N GLN A 124 26.72 8.59 -5.97
CA GLN A 124 25.92 9.65 -6.57
C GLN A 124 24.56 9.75 -5.87
N THR A 125 23.96 10.94 -5.88
CA THR A 125 22.57 11.09 -5.44
C THR A 125 21.63 10.38 -6.42
N PRO A 126 20.73 9.51 -5.96
CA PRO A 126 19.75 8.87 -6.82
C PRO A 126 18.88 9.90 -7.58
N LYS A 127 18.86 9.85 -8.91
CA LYS A 127 18.19 10.91 -9.70
C LYS A 127 16.67 10.94 -9.56
N HIS A 128 16.03 9.84 -9.17
CA HIS A 128 14.58 9.83 -8.91
C HIS A 128 14.19 10.77 -7.76
N ILE A 129 15.11 11.09 -6.84
CA ILE A 129 14.90 12.05 -5.76
C ILE A 129 14.73 13.47 -6.32
N TYR A 130 15.55 13.85 -7.31
CA TYR A 130 15.44 15.16 -7.97
C TYR A 130 14.10 15.29 -8.69
N TYR A 131 13.67 14.22 -9.37
CA TYR A 131 12.36 14.19 -10.01
C TYR A 131 11.22 14.28 -8.99
N ARG A 132 11.27 13.49 -7.91
CA ARG A 132 10.26 13.50 -6.82
C ARG A 132 10.03 14.89 -6.26
N PHE A 133 11.10 15.64 -6.03
CA PHE A 133 11.05 16.99 -5.45
C PHE A 133 11.20 18.11 -6.48
N LYS A 134 11.01 17.84 -7.78
CA LYS A 134 10.93 18.87 -8.82
C LYS A 134 9.71 19.75 -8.61
N ARG A 135 8.57 19.11 -8.31
CA ARG A 135 7.31 19.74 -7.90
C ARG A 135 7.35 20.08 -6.41
N ARG A 136 6.59 21.09 -6.00
CA ARG A 136 6.52 21.50 -4.58
C ARG A 136 5.89 20.37 -3.76
N PRO A 137 6.56 19.88 -2.69
CA PRO A 137 6.03 18.80 -1.87
C PRO A 137 4.79 19.27 -1.10
N SER A 138 3.85 18.36 -0.86
CA SER A 138 2.60 18.64 -0.13
C SER A 138 2.30 17.55 0.90
N GLY A 139 1.59 17.94 1.98
CA GLY A 139 1.23 17.03 3.06
C GLY A 139 2.44 16.32 3.67
N PRO A 140 2.37 15.00 3.96
CA PRO A 140 3.47 14.26 4.59
C PRO A 140 4.77 14.26 3.78
N ASP A 141 4.68 14.49 2.46
CA ASP A 141 5.87 14.55 1.59
C ASP A 141 6.77 15.76 1.92
N ARG A 142 6.25 16.80 2.60
CA ARG A 142 7.07 17.92 3.11
C ARG A 142 8.09 17.45 4.14
N ILE A 143 7.73 16.48 4.98
CA ILE A 143 8.64 15.91 6.00
C ILE A 143 9.79 15.16 5.30
N LEU A 144 9.45 14.34 4.30
CA LEU A 144 10.46 13.65 3.50
C LEU A 144 11.31 14.62 2.70
N TYR A 145 10.71 15.65 2.09
CA TYR A 145 11.48 16.69 1.42
C TYR A 145 12.51 17.34 2.34
N ALA A 146 12.11 17.77 3.54
CA ALA A 146 13.00 18.40 4.49
C ALA A 146 14.14 17.47 4.93
N LEU A 147 13.83 16.18 5.16
CA LEU A 147 14.83 15.14 5.41
C LEU A 147 15.81 15.01 4.24
N TYR A 148 15.31 14.79 3.03
CA TYR A 148 16.15 14.56 1.85
C TYR A 148 16.99 15.79 1.49
N LYS A 149 16.48 17.01 1.71
CA LYS A 149 17.23 18.27 1.56
C LYS A 149 18.48 18.31 2.46
N GLN A 150 18.43 17.69 3.64
CA GLN A 150 19.57 17.57 4.56
C GLN A 150 20.51 16.40 4.22
N LEU A 151 20.02 15.40 3.47
CA LEU A 151 20.80 14.26 3.02
C LEU A 151 21.55 14.55 1.71
N PHE A 152 20.96 15.34 0.81
CA PHE A 152 21.46 15.59 -0.54
C PHE A 152 21.43 17.08 -0.90
N LYS A 153 22.59 17.64 -1.29
CA LYS A 153 22.77 19.09 -1.49
C LYS A 153 22.09 19.68 -2.75
N LYS A 154 21.83 18.86 -3.77
CA LYS A 154 21.40 19.33 -5.11
C LYS A 154 19.87 19.32 -5.32
N ILE A 155 19.08 19.11 -4.26
CA ILE A 155 17.62 19.10 -4.38
C ILE A 155 17.11 20.53 -4.56
N LYS A 156 16.13 20.73 -5.44
CA LYS A 156 15.48 22.03 -5.67
C LYS A 156 14.99 22.63 -4.35
N HIS A 157 15.30 23.90 -4.14
CA HIS A 157 14.86 24.61 -2.94
C HIS A 157 13.37 24.97 -3.06
N HIS A 158 12.60 24.60 -2.04
CA HIS A 158 11.21 24.99 -1.84
C HIS A 158 11.07 25.56 -0.42
N SER A 159 10.33 26.67 -0.30
CA SER A 159 10.03 27.27 1.01
C SER A 159 9.27 26.27 1.89
N THR A 160 9.80 26.05 3.09
CA THR A 160 9.31 25.08 4.07
C THR A 160 9.27 25.74 5.44
N ASP A 161 8.30 25.38 6.28
CA ASP A 161 8.15 25.96 7.61
C ASP A 161 9.33 25.55 8.50
N VAL A 162 9.78 26.45 9.38
CA VAL A 162 10.95 26.23 10.25
C VAL A 162 10.84 24.92 11.04
N LEU A 163 9.66 24.62 11.58
CA LEU A 163 9.39 23.37 12.31
C LEU A 163 9.63 22.12 11.46
N ILE A 164 9.27 22.15 10.17
CA ILE A 164 9.46 21.02 9.26
C ILE A 164 10.93 20.92 8.84
N GLU A 165 11.62 22.05 8.69
CA GLU A 165 13.05 22.06 8.41
C GLU A 165 13.87 21.47 9.57
N ASP A 166 13.55 21.85 10.81
CA ASP A 166 14.21 21.31 12.01
C ASP A 166 13.92 19.83 12.20
N LEU A 167 12.67 19.40 11.96
CA LEU A 167 12.30 17.99 11.89
C LEU A 167 13.15 17.23 10.85
N GLY A 168 13.36 17.82 9.68
CA GLY A 168 14.22 17.26 8.64
C GLY A 168 15.67 17.08 9.10
N LYS A 169 16.22 18.03 9.86
CA LYS A 169 17.58 17.94 10.45
C LYS A 169 17.68 16.83 11.48
N GLU A 170 16.71 16.73 12.40
CA GLU A 170 16.67 15.66 13.40
C GLU A 170 16.60 14.28 12.74
N LEU A 171 15.67 14.09 11.80
CA LEU A 171 15.53 12.84 11.06
C LEU A 171 16.81 12.50 10.28
N ALA A 172 17.44 13.49 9.63
CA ALA A 172 18.67 13.28 8.86
C ALA A 172 19.82 12.83 9.76
N THR A 173 19.91 13.36 10.97
CA THR A 173 20.91 12.95 11.97
C THR A 173 20.74 11.49 12.34
N VAL A 174 19.50 11.04 12.57
CA VAL A 174 19.19 9.64 12.90
C VAL A 174 19.48 8.71 11.72
N VAL A 175 19.12 9.12 10.51
CA VAL A 175 19.38 8.33 9.30
C VAL A 175 20.88 8.10 9.13
N LYS A 176 21.71 9.14 9.29
CA LYS A 176 23.18 9.08 9.16
C LYS A 176 23.85 8.24 10.25
N ALA A 177 23.26 8.15 11.44
CA ALA A 177 23.87 7.48 12.58
C ALA A 177 24.11 5.96 12.30
N PRO A 178 25.27 5.40 12.70
CA PRO A 178 25.60 3.98 12.54
C PRO A 178 24.99 3.15 13.68
N ILE A 179 23.68 3.22 13.87
CA ILE A 179 22.93 2.49 14.89
C ILE A 179 22.04 1.40 14.27
N SER A 180 21.61 0.42 15.07
CA SER A 180 20.73 -0.65 14.61
C SER A 180 19.40 -0.13 14.05
N TRP A 181 18.83 -0.87 13.10
CA TRP A 181 17.55 -0.51 12.46
C TRP A 181 16.42 -0.33 13.48
N MET A 182 16.33 -1.24 14.45
CA MET A 182 15.36 -1.16 15.54
C MET A 182 15.47 0.16 16.30
N ARG A 183 16.71 0.60 16.60
CA ARG A 183 16.94 1.87 17.29
C ARG A 183 16.64 3.07 16.39
N LYS A 184 16.99 3.02 15.09
CA LYS A 184 16.62 4.08 14.12
C LYS A 184 15.12 4.30 14.08
N VAL A 185 14.35 3.22 13.89
CA VAL A 185 12.89 3.29 13.76
C VAL A 185 12.24 3.84 15.04
N LYS A 186 12.70 3.42 16.22
CA LYS A 186 12.21 3.97 17.50
C LYS A 186 12.50 5.46 17.66
N ILE A 187 13.70 5.92 17.28
CA ILE A 187 14.05 7.34 17.38
C ILE A 187 13.24 8.16 16.36
N ILE A 188 13.09 7.67 15.11
CA ILE A 188 12.22 8.29 14.09
C ILE A 188 10.79 8.41 14.63
N ALA A 189 10.26 7.34 15.23
CA ALA A 189 8.93 7.33 15.83
C ALA A 189 8.80 8.38 16.95
N ASN A 190 9.78 8.48 17.85
CA ASN A 190 9.77 9.48 18.92
C ASN A 190 9.82 10.93 18.39
N ILE A 191 10.62 11.18 17.35
CA ILE A 191 10.67 12.50 16.68
C ILE A 191 9.31 12.84 16.06
N LEU A 192 8.68 11.88 15.38
CA LEU A 192 7.35 12.07 14.79
C LEU A 192 6.26 12.26 15.85
N ARG A 193 6.34 11.59 17.00
CA ARG A 193 5.42 11.79 18.14
C ARG A 193 5.41 13.24 18.60
N LYS A 194 6.59 13.80 18.89
CA LYS A 194 6.76 15.21 19.30
C LYS A 194 6.23 16.19 18.26
N THR A 195 6.31 15.80 16.99
CA THR A 195 5.78 16.60 15.88
C THR A 195 4.26 16.52 15.81
N ALA A 196 3.69 15.33 15.99
CA ALA A 196 2.25 15.10 15.99
C ALA A 196 1.55 15.83 17.15
N GLU A 197 2.19 15.93 18.32
CA GLU A 197 1.72 16.73 19.46
C GLU A 197 1.54 18.22 19.13
N LYS A 198 2.33 18.75 18.19
CA LYS A 198 2.20 20.12 17.68
C LYS A 198 1.05 20.30 16.68
N LYS A 199 0.27 19.24 16.42
CA LYS A 199 -0.91 19.20 15.53
C LYS A 199 -0.66 19.76 14.12
N LEU A 200 0.51 19.45 13.55
CA LEU A 200 0.80 19.79 12.17
C LEU A 200 -0.14 19.05 11.20
N LYS A 201 -0.51 19.71 10.10
CA LYS A 201 -1.41 19.13 9.08
C LYS A 201 -0.78 17.90 8.44
N GLU A 202 0.53 17.92 8.27
CA GLU A 202 1.38 16.88 7.69
C GLU A 202 1.36 15.58 8.51
N THR A 203 1.11 15.68 9.82
CA THR A 203 1.03 14.53 10.73
C THR A 203 -0.40 14.14 11.09
N SER A 204 -1.41 14.71 10.44
CA SER A 204 -2.80 14.34 10.69
C SER A 204 -3.10 12.93 10.16
N ASP A 205 -3.84 12.13 10.93
CA ASP A 205 -4.19 10.74 10.59
C ASP A 205 -4.77 10.61 9.18
N LYS A 206 -5.71 11.47 8.81
CA LYS A 206 -6.36 11.44 7.50
C LYS A 206 -5.37 11.69 6.36
N SER A 207 -4.40 12.58 6.58
CA SER A 207 -3.40 12.92 5.56
C SER A 207 -2.36 11.82 5.43
N LEU A 208 -1.86 11.31 6.56
CA LEU A 208 -0.90 10.20 6.60
C LEU A 208 -1.50 8.91 6.07
N ASP A 209 -2.73 8.60 6.44
CA ASP A 209 -3.43 7.39 5.98
C ASP A 209 -3.53 7.35 4.45
N ARG A 210 -3.97 8.48 3.86
CA ARG A 210 -4.07 8.60 2.41
C ARG A 210 -2.71 8.48 1.75
N TYR A 211 -1.68 9.05 2.38
CA TYR A 211 -0.31 9.03 1.88
C TYR A 211 0.31 7.63 1.92
N ILE A 212 0.25 6.92 3.05
CA ILE A 212 0.81 5.57 3.18
C ILE A 212 0.02 4.60 2.30
N SER A 213 -1.31 4.72 2.27
CA SER A 213 -2.16 3.86 1.44
C SER A 213 -1.85 3.94 -0.06
N SER A 214 -1.24 5.02 -0.55
CA SER A 214 -0.86 5.17 -1.96
C SER A 214 0.57 4.69 -2.27
N ARG A 215 1.44 4.55 -1.25
CA ARG A 215 2.86 4.22 -1.40
C ARG A 215 3.10 2.73 -1.21
N PHE A 216 3.50 2.05 -2.28
CA PHE A 216 3.88 0.63 -2.23
C PHE A 216 5.26 0.48 -1.61
N ILE A 217 5.37 -0.30 -0.53
CA ILE A 217 6.65 -0.70 0.06
C ILE A 217 6.94 -2.13 -0.41
N PRO A 218 7.96 -2.35 -1.27
CA PRO A 218 8.35 -3.70 -1.67
C PRO A 218 8.86 -4.50 -0.46
N LEU A 219 8.45 -5.76 -0.38
CA LEU A 219 8.95 -6.76 0.57
C LEU A 219 9.68 -7.86 -0.19
N ARG A 220 10.55 -8.59 0.49
CA ARG A 220 11.27 -9.73 -0.09
C ARG A 220 10.30 -10.78 -0.67
N GLU A 221 9.18 -11.00 -0.01
CA GLU A 221 8.11 -11.92 -0.42
C GLU A 221 7.55 -11.58 -1.80
N ASP A 222 7.47 -10.30 -2.18
CA ASP A 222 6.87 -9.87 -3.45
C ASP A 222 7.63 -10.41 -4.69
N PHE A 223 8.88 -10.83 -4.48
CA PHE A 223 9.79 -11.39 -5.49
C PHE A 223 9.80 -12.92 -5.46
N SER A 224 9.10 -13.53 -4.50
CA SER A 224 8.96 -14.97 -4.32
C SER A 224 7.72 -15.50 -5.06
N ARG A 225 7.72 -16.80 -5.38
CA ARG A 225 6.53 -17.47 -5.95
C ARG A 225 5.40 -17.62 -4.92
N ARG A 226 5.75 -17.73 -3.63
CA ARG A 226 4.82 -17.89 -2.50
C ARG A 226 4.47 -16.56 -1.83
N GLY A 227 4.96 -15.43 -2.35
CA GLY A 227 5.00 -14.15 -1.64
C GLY A 227 3.72 -13.73 -0.91
N MET A 228 2.59 -13.73 -1.64
CA MET A 228 1.31 -13.36 -1.02
C MET A 228 0.87 -14.35 0.05
N THR A 229 1.21 -15.64 -0.11
CA THR A 229 0.93 -16.67 0.89
C THR A 229 1.69 -16.37 2.17
N ASP A 230 3.00 -16.09 2.07
CA ASP A 230 3.84 -15.78 3.23
C ASP A 230 3.34 -14.53 3.97
N VAL A 231 2.96 -13.48 3.23
CA VAL A 231 2.35 -12.26 3.80
C VAL A 231 1.01 -12.56 4.50
N LEU A 232 0.17 -13.43 3.94
CA LEU A 232 -1.09 -13.83 4.55
C LEU A 232 -0.87 -14.73 5.77
N THR A 233 0.13 -15.62 5.76
CA THR A 233 0.50 -16.43 6.92
C THR A 233 0.84 -15.52 8.10
N TYR A 234 1.60 -14.44 7.88
CA TYR A 234 1.86 -13.45 8.93
C TYR A 234 0.61 -12.72 9.40
N LEU A 235 -0.30 -12.32 8.50
CA LEU A 235 -1.60 -11.76 8.89
C LEU A 235 -2.38 -12.73 9.80
N GLY A 236 -2.34 -14.04 9.51
CA GLY A 236 -2.98 -15.08 10.32
C GLY A 236 -2.39 -15.25 11.73
N GLN A 237 -1.16 -14.79 11.97
CA GLN A 237 -0.53 -14.82 13.29
C GLN A 237 -0.97 -13.66 14.19
N ILE A 238 -1.49 -12.56 13.61
CA ILE A 238 -1.89 -11.37 14.35
C ILE A 238 -3.21 -11.66 15.09
N ARG A 239 -3.17 -11.52 16.43
CA ARG A 239 -4.32 -11.78 17.31
C ARG A 239 -5.20 -10.54 17.51
N ASP A 240 -4.59 -9.37 17.62
CA ASP A 240 -5.31 -8.11 17.85
C ASP A 240 -6.02 -7.62 16.58
N GLU A 241 -7.29 -7.25 16.71
CA GLU A 241 -8.12 -6.83 15.57
C GLU A 241 -7.64 -5.51 14.96
N LYS A 242 -7.22 -4.55 15.79
CA LYS A 242 -6.76 -3.23 15.33
C LYS A 242 -5.43 -3.34 14.58
N GLU A 243 -4.52 -4.16 15.09
CA GLU A 243 -3.24 -4.50 14.46
C GLU A 243 -3.48 -5.21 13.12
N ALA A 244 -4.34 -6.23 13.07
CA ALA A 244 -4.65 -6.97 11.86
C ALA A 244 -5.29 -6.10 10.78
N LYS A 245 -6.24 -5.24 11.17
CA LYS A 245 -6.89 -4.29 10.26
C LYS A 245 -5.88 -3.30 9.68
N SER A 246 -4.93 -2.81 10.49
CA SER A 246 -3.89 -1.88 10.04
C SER A 246 -2.89 -2.56 9.11
N PHE A 247 -2.46 -3.78 9.44
CA PHE A 247 -1.61 -4.61 8.58
C PHE A 247 -2.28 -4.90 7.23
N TYR A 248 -3.56 -5.28 7.24
CA TYR A 248 -4.32 -5.47 6.01
C TYR A 248 -4.33 -4.18 5.17
N LYS A 249 -4.62 -3.04 5.81
CA LYS A 249 -4.79 -1.75 5.14
C LYS A 249 -3.52 -1.29 4.43
N TYR A 250 -2.38 -1.35 5.10
CA TYR A 250 -1.13 -0.79 4.59
C TYR A 250 -0.26 -1.80 3.84
N ILE A 251 -0.42 -3.11 4.06
CA ILE A 251 0.42 -4.14 3.44
C ILE A 251 -0.37 -5.00 2.44
N VAL A 252 -1.41 -5.69 2.91
CA VAL A 252 -2.15 -6.67 2.08
C VAL A 252 -2.96 -6.00 0.97
N LYS A 253 -3.63 -4.90 1.29
CA LYS A 253 -4.49 -4.16 0.35
C LYS A 253 -3.71 -3.60 -0.84
N GLN A 254 -2.42 -3.32 -0.67
CA GLN A 254 -1.57 -2.79 -1.75
C GLN A 254 -1.16 -3.87 -2.76
N ARG A 255 -1.12 -5.14 -2.32
CA ARG A 255 -0.72 -6.32 -3.11
C ARG A 255 -1.91 -7.03 -3.75
N THR A 256 -3.08 -6.90 -3.13
CA THR A 256 -4.34 -7.38 -3.68
C THR A 256 -4.92 -6.33 -4.62
N GLU A 257 -5.67 -6.72 -5.65
CA GLU A 257 -6.45 -5.80 -6.47
C GLU A 257 -7.84 -5.59 -5.83
N PRO A 258 -8.02 -4.60 -4.93
CA PRO A 258 -9.20 -4.56 -4.09
C PRO A 258 -10.38 -3.96 -4.86
N ARG A 259 -10.09 -3.11 -5.86
CA ARG A 259 -11.10 -2.51 -6.74
C ARG A 259 -11.81 -3.59 -7.56
N ASP A 260 -11.05 -4.47 -8.18
CA ASP A 260 -11.60 -5.61 -8.91
C ASP A 260 -12.40 -6.54 -8.01
N THR A 261 -11.91 -6.82 -6.80
CA THR A 261 -12.61 -7.72 -5.86
C THR A 261 -13.90 -7.11 -5.32
N ILE A 262 -13.88 -5.84 -4.90
CA ILE A 262 -15.07 -5.13 -4.39
C ILE A 262 -16.08 -4.88 -5.52
N GLU A 263 -15.61 -4.57 -6.73
CA GLU A 263 -16.48 -4.45 -7.89
C GLU A 263 -17.04 -5.79 -8.33
N LYS A 264 -16.25 -6.87 -8.34
CA LYS A 264 -16.71 -8.23 -8.64
C LYS A 264 -17.76 -8.67 -7.62
N ILE A 265 -17.53 -8.44 -6.32
CA ILE A 265 -18.49 -8.70 -5.24
C ILE A 265 -19.75 -7.84 -5.44
N SER A 266 -19.60 -6.54 -5.69
CA SER A 266 -20.73 -5.64 -5.94
C SER A 266 -21.53 -6.03 -7.19
N ARG A 267 -20.87 -6.51 -8.24
CA ARG A 267 -21.49 -7.04 -9.47
C ARG A 267 -22.20 -8.36 -9.19
N HIS A 268 -21.61 -9.26 -8.40
CA HIS A 268 -22.24 -10.50 -7.96
C HIS A 268 -23.50 -10.23 -7.14
N ILE A 269 -23.41 -9.38 -6.11
CA ILE A 269 -24.58 -9.00 -5.28
C ILE A 269 -25.68 -8.39 -6.16
N LYS A 270 -25.34 -7.56 -7.16
CA LYS A 270 -26.31 -7.03 -8.12
C LYS A 270 -26.95 -8.11 -9.01
N LYS A 271 -26.17 -9.09 -9.47
CA LYS A 271 -26.67 -10.19 -10.30
C LYS A 271 -27.59 -11.10 -9.49
N SER A 272 -27.12 -11.57 -8.33
CA SER A 272 -27.91 -12.40 -7.42
C SER A 272 -29.17 -11.69 -6.93
N GLY A 273 -29.11 -10.38 -6.66
CA GLY A 273 -30.31 -9.60 -6.31
C GLY A 273 -31.33 -9.53 -7.45
N LYS A 274 -30.90 -9.36 -8.70
CA LYS A 274 -31.78 -9.37 -9.88
C LYS A 274 -32.34 -10.76 -10.19
N GLU A 275 -31.59 -11.82 -9.89
CA GLU A 275 -32.04 -13.21 -10.04
C GLU A 275 -33.10 -13.54 -8.98
N LEU A 276 -32.87 -13.18 -7.72
CA LEU A 276 -33.87 -13.31 -6.66
C LEU A 276 -35.15 -12.53 -6.98
N GLU A 277 -35.02 -11.30 -7.48
CA GLU A 277 -36.17 -10.45 -7.82
C GLU A 277 -36.96 -11.00 -9.02
N LYS A 278 -36.29 -11.71 -9.95
CA LYS A 278 -36.94 -12.44 -11.04
C LYS A 278 -37.63 -13.72 -10.55
N GLU A 279 -37.04 -14.44 -9.61
CA GLU A 279 -37.67 -15.62 -8.98
C GLU A 279 -38.89 -15.23 -8.16
N ILE A 280 -38.81 -14.17 -7.36
CA ILE A 280 -39.94 -13.62 -6.60
C ILE A 280 -41.08 -13.19 -7.55
N LYS A 281 -40.77 -12.58 -8.69
CA LYS A 281 -41.78 -12.23 -9.71
C LYS A 281 -42.37 -13.45 -10.44
N LYS A 282 -41.63 -14.55 -10.57
CA LYS A 282 -42.15 -15.82 -11.12
C LYS A 282 -43.01 -16.59 -10.13
N LEU A 283 -42.74 -16.45 -8.83
CA LEU A 283 -43.49 -17.04 -7.73
C LEU A 283 -44.67 -16.16 -7.28
N ALA A 284 -44.79 -14.94 -7.81
CA ALA A 284 -45.94 -14.07 -7.56
C ALA A 284 -47.19 -14.69 -8.22
N PRO A 285 -48.29 -14.89 -7.47
CA PRO A 285 -49.49 -15.50 -8.02
C PRO A 285 -50.07 -14.64 -9.15
N SER A 286 -50.47 -15.28 -10.25
CA SER A 286 -51.15 -14.62 -11.36
C SER A 286 -52.42 -13.89 -10.88
N PRO A 287 -52.79 -12.74 -11.48
CA PRO A 287 -53.98 -11.97 -11.08
C PRO A 287 -55.31 -12.74 -11.17
N ALA A 288 -55.32 -13.92 -11.80
CA ALA A 288 -56.51 -14.74 -12.02
C ALA A 288 -56.96 -15.58 -10.81
N LEU A 289 -56.24 -15.60 -9.70
CA LEU A 289 -56.59 -16.36 -8.48
C LEU A 289 -57.21 -15.52 -7.36
N GLN A 290 -57.58 -14.26 -7.62
CA GLN A 290 -58.32 -13.42 -6.66
C GLN A 290 -59.83 -13.58 -6.85
N SER A 291 -60.37 -14.76 -6.59
CA SER A 291 -61.80 -14.93 -6.32
C SER A 291 -62.02 -14.84 -4.80
N PRO A 292 -62.91 -13.97 -4.30
CA PRO A 292 -63.20 -13.89 -2.86
C PRO A 292 -64.06 -15.08 -2.45
N GLY A 293 -63.42 -16.16 -2.01
CA GLY A 293 -64.07 -17.35 -1.44
C GLY A 293 -63.75 -17.47 0.03
N GLN A 294 -64.79 -17.51 0.86
CA GLN A 294 -64.75 -17.66 2.32
C GLN A 294 -63.90 -18.87 2.77
N GLY A 295 -62.90 -18.61 3.60
CA GLY A 295 -62.11 -19.62 4.29
C GLY A 295 -61.01 -18.92 5.09
N LEU A 296 -60.84 -19.31 6.36
CA LEU A 296 -59.92 -18.75 7.36
C LEU A 296 -58.73 -18.01 6.74
N GLU A 297 -58.77 -16.67 6.77
CA GLU A 297 -57.68 -15.84 6.25
C GLU A 297 -56.40 -16.20 7.00
N GLU A 298 -55.49 -16.91 6.35
CA GLU A 298 -54.09 -16.93 6.77
C GLU A 298 -53.65 -15.48 6.92
N PRO A 299 -53.06 -15.08 8.07
CA PRO A 299 -52.63 -13.71 8.25
C PRO A 299 -51.65 -13.38 7.14
N LYS A 300 -52.00 -12.40 6.30
CA LYS A 300 -51.11 -11.85 5.27
C LYS A 300 -49.86 -11.34 5.97
N LEU A 301 -48.82 -12.18 6.02
CA LEU A 301 -47.52 -11.77 6.54
C LEU A 301 -47.06 -10.58 5.71
N PRO A 302 -46.79 -9.42 6.32
CA PRO A 302 -46.42 -8.25 5.57
C PRO A 302 -45.10 -8.52 4.86
N SER A 303 -45.12 -8.51 3.53
CA SER A 303 -43.95 -8.61 2.65
C SER A 303 -42.99 -7.40 2.78
N SER A 304 -43.25 -6.51 3.74
CA SER A 304 -42.35 -5.44 4.16
C SER A 304 -41.05 -5.97 4.79
N LEU A 305 -41.04 -7.19 5.33
CA LEU A 305 -39.84 -7.90 5.81
C LEU A 305 -39.03 -8.55 4.68
N SER A 306 -39.64 -8.78 3.51
CA SER A 306 -39.02 -9.42 2.35
C SER A 306 -38.59 -8.42 1.28
N LYS A 307 -38.26 -7.18 1.65
CA LYS A 307 -37.62 -6.26 0.71
C LYS A 307 -36.27 -6.85 0.31
N PRO A 308 -35.98 -7.03 -0.99
CA PRO A 308 -34.68 -7.54 -1.43
C PRO A 308 -33.58 -6.69 -0.80
N TYR A 309 -32.55 -7.36 -0.28
CA TYR A 309 -31.45 -6.73 0.47
C TYR A 309 -31.01 -5.45 -0.23
N LYS A 310 -31.23 -4.29 0.42
CA LYS A 310 -30.68 -3.03 -0.05
C LYS A 310 -29.17 -3.20 -0.17
N LYS A 311 -28.59 -2.68 -1.25
CA LYS A 311 -27.15 -2.76 -1.51
C LYS A 311 -26.38 -2.39 -0.22
N PRO A 312 -25.52 -3.26 0.32
CA PRO A 312 -24.79 -2.95 1.53
C PRO A 312 -23.93 -1.70 1.30
N PRO A 313 -23.79 -0.83 2.32
CA PRO A 313 -22.94 0.35 2.20
C PRO A 313 -21.51 -0.08 1.86
N LYS A 314 -20.80 0.73 1.07
CA LYS A 314 -19.44 0.41 0.61
C LYS A 314 -18.50 0.11 1.78
N ASP A 315 -18.70 0.79 2.91
CA ASP A 315 -17.89 0.61 4.11
C ASP A 315 -18.12 -0.76 4.76
N ALA A 316 -19.35 -1.27 4.75
CA ALA A 316 -19.63 -2.63 5.22
C ALA A 316 -18.99 -3.69 4.32
N ILE A 317 -18.97 -3.47 3.00
CA ILE A 317 -18.27 -4.37 2.07
C ILE A 317 -16.75 -4.31 2.33
N ALA A 318 -16.19 -3.10 2.49
CA ALA A 318 -14.78 -2.95 2.79
C ALA A 318 -14.40 -3.62 4.12
N ASP A 319 -15.27 -3.52 5.13
CA ASP A 319 -15.07 -4.16 6.43
C ASP A 319 -15.13 -5.70 6.32
N ALA A 320 -16.12 -6.24 5.61
CA ALA A 320 -16.22 -7.68 5.36
C ALA A 320 -15.01 -8.23 4.57
N VAL A 321 -14.49 -7.48 3.59
CA VAL A 321 -13.38 -7.93 2.76
C VAL A 321 -12.10 -8.09 3.59
N TRP A 322 -11.73 -7.13 4.45
CA TRP A 322 -10.50 -7.29 5.24
C TRP A 322 -10.65 -8.40 6.28
N ARG A 323 -11.82 -8.51 6.93
CA ARG A 323 -12.11 -9.62 7.87
C ARG A 323 -12.01 -10.96 7.18
N ARG A 324 -12.51 -11.09 5.94
CA ARG A 324 -12.39 -12.32 5.14
C ARG A 324 -10.93 -12.71 4.97
N TYR A 325 -10.04 -11.78 4.60
CA TYR A 325 -8.61 -12.10 4.47
C TYR A 325 -8.01 -12.56 5.81
N TRP A 326 -8.34 -11.89 6.91
CA TRP A 326 -7.82 -12.23 8.22
C TRP A 326 -8.33 -13.59 8.72
N TYR A 327 -9.64 -13.83 8.68
CA TYR A 327 -10.23 -15.11 9.09
C TYR A 327 -9.79 -16.27 8.20
N LYS A 328 -9.68 -16.06 6.89
CA LYS A 328 -9.15 -17.09 5.98
C LYS A 328 -7.72 -17.46 6.35
N ALA A 329 -6.85 -16.48 6.54
CA ALA A 329 -5.46 -16.71 6.94
C ALA A 329 -5.35 -17.44 8.29
N ARG A 330 -6.22 -17.10 9.26
CA ARG A 330 -6.28 -17.79 10.55
C ARG A 330 -6.79 -19.22 10.44
N ALA A 331 -7.82 -19.46 9.62
CA ALA A 331 -8.34 -20.79 9.37
C ALA A 331 -7.28 -21.68 8.70
N GLU A 332 -6.60 -21.17 7.67
CA GLU A 332 -5.47 -21.85 7.02
C GLU A 332 -4.39 -22.21 8.04
N LYS A 333 -4.02 -21.26 8.89
CA LYS A 333 -3.06 -21.49 9.97
C LYS A 333 -3.51 -22.60 10.92
N ALA A 334 -4.75 -22.55 11.41
CA ALA A 334 -5.29 -23.53 12.34
C ALA A 334 -5.33 -24.94 11.72
N ILE A 335 -5.64 -25.04 10.43
CA ILE A 335 -5.60 -26.30 9.69
C ILE A 335 -4.17 -26.83 9.61
N VAL A 336 -3.20 -25.98 9.27
CA VAL A 336 -1.78 -26.37 9.22
C VAL A 336 -1.27 -26.81 10.60
N GLU A 337 -1.60 -26.07 11.67
CA GLU A 337 -1.23 -26.43 13.05
C GLU A 337 -1.91 -27.71 13.55
N PHE A 338 -3.07 -28.10 12.99
CA PHE A 338 -3.76 -29.33 13.33
C PHE A 338 -3.21 -30.57 12.59
N ILE A 339 -2.72 -30.38 11.36
CA ILE A 339 -2.19 -31.45 10.52
C ILE A 339 -0.73 -31.80 10.90
N GLN A 340 0.02 -30.82 11.42
CA GLN A 340 1.38 -30.98 11.96
C GLN A 340 1.34 -31.52 13.38
#